data_AF-A0A4Y2CF40-F1
#
_entry.id   AF-A0A4Y2CF40-F1
#
_cell.length_a   1.000
_cell.length_b   1.000
_cell.length_c   1.000
_cell.angle_alpha   90.00
_cell.angle_beta   90.00
_cell.angle_gamma   90.00
#
_symmetry.space_group_name_H-M   'P 1'
#
loop_
_entity.id
_entity.type
_entity.pdbx_description
1 polymer ?
#
loop_
_entity_poly.entity_id
_entity_poly.type
_entity_poly.pdbx_seq_one_letter_code
_entity_poly.pdbx_strand_id
1 'polypeptide(L)'
;MAYFSASTNRWEVLLKYSPLALKKESDTRWSSRREPITVVHKHLVKIVEAVNLLALDAVSSPKTKFDAVSLLKGIQTFEFVAFTCFLAENIKKIDIVSKMLQKEDSLMLPATS
;
A
#
# COMPACT_ATOMS: atom_id res chain seq x y z
N MET A 1 3.63 1.77 0.90
CA MET A 1 3.73 3.17 0.41
C MET A 1 4.60 4.07 1.28
N ALA A 2 4.60 3.95 2.62
CA ALA A 2 5.37 4.80 3.53
C ALA A 2 6.85 5.01 3.13
N TYR A 3 7.54 3.96 2.66
CA TYR A 3 8.90 4.07 2.12
C TYR A 3 8.97 5.10 0.98
N PHE A 4 8.10 5.02 -0.02
CA PHE A 4 8.10 5.96 -1.14
C PHE A 4 7.54 7.34 -0.76
N SER A 5 6.44 7.41 -0.01
CA SER A 5 5.77 8.67 0.33
C SER A 5 6.57 9.55 1.30
N ALA A 6 7.57 8.99 1.99
CA ALA A 6 8.47 9.75 2.86
C ALA A 6 9.61 10.46 2.12
N SER A 7 9.70 10.38 0.79
CA SER A 7 10.71 11.10 0.00
C SER A 7 10.25 11.33 -1.44
N THR A 8 10.23 12.59 -1.88
CA THR A 8 9.88 12.97 -3.26
C THR A 8 10.78 12.28 -4.28
N ASN A 9 12.08 12.13 -4.01
CA ASN A 9 13.00 11.43 -4.91
C ASN A 9 12.63 9.94 -5.07
N ARG A 10 12.37 9.23 -3.96
CA ARG A 10 11.94 7.82 -4.02
C ARG A 10 10.60 7.67 -4.74
N TRP A 11 9.70 8.63 -4.52
CA TRP A 11 8.42 8.69 -5.22
C TRP A 11 8.59 8.82 -6.74
N GLU A 12 9.44 9.72 -7.19
CA GLU A 12 9.73 9.90 -8.62
C GLU A 12 10.34 8.65 -9.25
N VAL A 13 11.24 7.95 -8.54
CA VAL A 13 11.77 6.67 -9.00
C VAL A 13 10.64 5.66 -9.21
N LEU A 14 9.72 5.52 -8.25
CA LEU A 14 8.56 4.62 -8.39
C LEU A 14 7.70 4.94 -9.62
N LEU A 15 7.46 6.23 -9.88
CA LEU A 15 6.63 6.69 -11.00
C LEU A 15 7.24 6.37 -12.38
N LYS A 16 8.56 6.22 -12.49
CA LYS A 16 9.23 5.80 -13.74
C LYS A 16 8.87 4.36 -14.13
N TYR A 17 8.60 3.50 -13.15
CA TYR A 17 8.33 2.09 -13.38
C TYR A 17 6.84 1.78 -13.36
N SER A 18 6.04 2.54 -12.62
CA SER A 18 4.62 2.23 -12.50
C SER A 18 3.76 3.51 -12.45
N PRO A 19 2.71 3.61 -13.30
CA PRO A 19 1.75 4.71 -13.25
C PRO A 19 0.83 4.51 -12.04
N LEU A 20 1.39 4.66 -10.85
CA LEU A 20 0.63 4.47 -9.63
C LEU A 20 -0.15 5.74 -9.34
N ALA A 21 -1.43 5.73 -9.71
CA ALA A 21 -2.41 6.61 -9.10
C ALA A 21 -2.45 6.27 -7.61
N LEU A 22 -1.89 7.16 -6.80
CA LEU A 22 -1.88 7.03 -5.35
C LEU A 22 -2.25 8.38 -4.79
N LYS A 23 -3.56 8.56 -4.63
CA LYS A 23 -4.05 9.56 -3.69
C LYS A 23 -3.57 9.16 -2.29
N LYS A 24 -3.10 10.14 -1.53
CA LYS A 24 -2.75 10.00 -0.11
C LYS A 24 -3.91 9.30 0.63
N GLU A 25 -3.61 8.25 1.38
CA GLU A 25 -4.62 7.51 2.14
C GLU A 25 -5.30 8.43 3.17
N SER A 26 -6.63 8.39 3.22
CA SER A 26 -7.39 8.87 4.39
C SER A 26 -7.52 7.73 5.38
N ASP A 27 -7.13 7.95 6.63
CA ASP A 27 -6.81 6.90 7.62
C ASP A 27 -7.94 5.99 8.11
N THR A 28 -9.21 6.19 7.75
CA THR A 28 -10.32 5.58 8.54
C THR A 28 -11.22 4.57 7.84
N ARG A 29 -11.00 4.19 6.56
CA ARG A 29 -11.95 3.29 5.86
C ARG A 29 -11.28 2.29 4.94
N TRP A 30 -11.78 1.05 4.88
CA TRP A 30 -11.36 0.04 3.88
C TRP A 30 -11.41 0.55 2.43
N SER A 31 -12.25 1.55 2.16
CA SER A 31 -12.29 2.25 0.88
C SER A 31 -10.97 2.93 0.49
N SER A 32 -10.18 3.45 1.45
CA SER A 32 -8.88 4.07 1.15
C SER A 32 -7.81 3.04 0.78
N ARG A 33 -7.96 1.80 1.26
CA ARG A 33 -7.03 0.70 0.99
C ARG A 33 -7.26 0.01 -0.36
N ARG A 34 -8.43 0.22 -0.98
CA ARG A 34 -8.82 -0.44 -2.23
C ARG A 34 -7.85 -0.14 -3.38
N GLU A 35 -7.58 1.13 -3.62
CA GLU A 35 -6.72 1.58 -4.71
C GLU A 35 -5.26 1.13 -4.49
N PRO A 36 -4.65 1.33 -3.31
CA PRO A 36 -3.33 0.80 -2.97
C PRO A 36 -3.18 -0.72 -3.14
N ILE A 37 -4.14 -1.53 -2.64
CA ILE A 37 -4.09 -2.99 -2.77
C ILE A 37 -4.15 -3.40 -4.25
N THR A 38 -5.03 -2.74 -5.02
CA THR A 38 -5.16 -3.00 -6.46
C THR A 38 -3.87 -2.67 -7.21
N VAL A 39 -3.25 -1.55 -6.85
CA VAL A 39 -1.96 -1.09 -7.38
C VAL A 39 -0.86 -2.10 -7.08
N VAL A 40 -0.72 -2.52 -5.83
CA VAL A 40 0.32 -3.47 -5.42
C VAL A 40 0.11 -4.80 -6.14
N HIS A 41 -1.13 -5.31 -6.18
CA HIS A 41 -1.45 -6.54 -6.89
C HIS A 41 -1.11 -6.48 -8.39
N LYS A 42 -1.48 -5.40 -9.08
CA LYS A 42 -1.26 -5.27 -10.54
C LYS A 42 0.19 -4.96 -10.92
N HIS A 43 0.95 -4.32 -10.03
CA HIS A 43 2.25 -3.76 -10.36
C HIS A 43 3.38 -4.25 -9.45
N LEU A 44 3.19 -5.36 -8.73
CA LEU A 44 4.16 -5.88 -7.75
C LEU A 44 5.57 -6.03 -8.35
N VAL A 45 5.67 -6.61 -9.55
CA VAL A 45 6.95 -6.79 -10.26
C VAL A 45 7.67 -5.45 -10.43
N LYS A 46 6.96 -4.44 -10.92
CA LYS A 46 7.52 -3.11 -11.16
C LYS A 46 7.88 -2.37 -9.87
N ILE A 47 7.11 -2.60 -8.80
CA ILE A 47 7.42 -2.09 -7.47
C ILE A 47 8.73 -2.72 -6.98
N VAL A 48 8.89 -4.04 -7.12
CA VAL A 48 10.13 -4.76 -6.76
C VAL A 48 11.33 -4.22 -7.55
N GLU A 49 11.19 -3.99 -8.86
CA GLU A 49 12.23 -3.37 -9.70
C GLU A 49 12.63 -1.98 -9.18
N ALA A 50 11.66 -1.11 -8.87
CA ALA A 50 11.92 0.23 -8.35
C ALA A 50 12.63 0.19 -6.98
N VAL A 51 12.24 -0.72 -6.08
CA VAL A 51 12.90 -0.86 -4.77
C VAL A 51 14.32 -1.43 -4.93
N ASN A 52 14.53 -2.38 -5.84
CA ASN A 52 15.86 -2.90 -6.16
C ASN A 52 16.80 -1.81 -6.66
N LEU A 53 16.32 -0.92 -7.53
CA LEU A 53 17.12 0.22 -8.00
C LEU A 53 17.56 1.11 -6.82
N LEU A 54 16.67 1.42 -5.89
CA LEU A 54 16.98 2.23 -4.70
C LEU A 54 17.92 1.50 -3.72
N ALA A 55 17.87 0.17 -3.66
CA ALA A 55 18.78 -0.63 -2.85
C ALA A 55 20.21 -0.64 -3.41
N LEU A 56 20.35 -0.64 -4.75
CA LEU A 56 21.63 -0.71 -5.46
C LEU A 56 22.23 0.66 -5.79
N ASP A 57 21.43 1.73 -5.72
CA ASP A 57 21.85 3.08 -6.08
C ASP A 57 23.07 3.55 -5.26
N ALA A 58 24.17 3.85 -5.94
CA ALA A 58 25.43 4.24 -5.32
C ALA A 58 25.31 5.49 -4.44
N VAL A 59 24.46 6.45 -4.83
CA VAL A 59 24.32 7.74 -4.11
C VAL A 59 23.29 7.70 -2.96
N SER A 60 22.51 6.62 -2.86
CA SER A 60 21.53 6.46 -1.78
C SER A 60 22.19 6.24 -0.42
N SER A 61 21.62 6.85 0.63
CA SER A 61 22.14 6.74 1.99
C SER A 61 22.12 5.28 2.51
N PRO A 62 23.00 4.90 3.45
CA PRO A 62 22.98 3.57 4.05
C PRO A 62 21.62 3.18 4.63
N LYS A 63 20.93 4.13 5.28
CA LYS A 63 19.59 3.92 5.82
C LYS A 63 18.56 3.64 4.72
N THR A 64 18.60 4.42 3.64
CA THR A 64 17.71 4.23 2.47
C THR A 64 17.86 2.85 1.86
N LYS A 65 19.10 2.37 1.73
CA LYS A 65 19.42 1.03 1.22
C LYS A 65 18.94 -0.06 2.15
N PHE A 66 19.22 0.08 3.45
CA PHE A 66 18.77 -0.87 4.46
C PHE A 66 17.25 -1.01 4.46
N ASP A 67 16.53 0.10 4.44
CA ASP A 67 15.07 0.12 4.40
C ASP A 67 14.52 -0.48 3.08
N ALA A 68 15.21 -0.26 1.95
CA ALA A 68 14.87 -0.88 0.67
C ALA A 68 15.01 -2.41 0.71
N VAL A 69 16.14 -2.91 1.22
CA VAL A 69 16.40 -4.35 1.36
C VAL A 69 15.40 -4.99 2.32
N SER A 70 15.10 -4.33 3.43
CA SER A 70 14.09 -4.80 4.38
C SER A 70 12.70 -4.89 3.73
N LEU A 71 12.34 -3.88 2.94
CA LEU A 71 11.07 -3.88 2.19
C LEU A 71 11.02 -5.03 1.17
N LEU A 72 12.08 -5.26 0.41
CA LEU A 72 12.17 -6.37 -0.56
C LEU A 72 11.96 -7.73 0.12
N LYS A 73 12.64 -7.96 1.25
CA LYS A 73 12.47 -9.18 2.04
C LYS A 73 11.03 -9.40 2.48
N GLY A 74 10.29 -8.34 2.79
CA GLY A 74 8.88 -8.42 3.19
C GLY A 74 7.92 -8.65 2.03
N ILE A 75 8.12 -7.98 0.89
CA ILE A 75 7.14 -8.02 -0.22
C ILE A 75 7.31 -9.22 -1.16
N GLN A 76 8.44 -9.92 -1.06
CA GLN A 76 8.75 -11.10 -1.89
C GLN A 76 8.45 -12.42 -1.20
N THR A 77 7.83 -12.41 -0.01
CA THR A 77 7.40 -13.65 0.66
C THR A 77 6.14 -14.22 0.02
N PHE A 78 5.97 -15.53 0.14
CA PHE A 78 4.75 -16.20 -0.33
C PHE A 78 3.51 -15.62 0.37
N GLU A 79 3.59 -15.42 1.69
CA GLU A 79 2.50 -14.89 2.50
C GLU A 79 2.07 -13.51 2.03
N PHE A 80 3.03 -12.62 1.71
CA PHE A 80 2.71 -11.29 1.22
C PHE A 80 1.99 -11.34 -0.13
N VAL A 81 2.50 -12.16 -1.06
CA VAL A 81 1.90 -12.30 -2.40
C VAL A 81 0.50 -12.92 -2.30
N ALA A 82 0.37 -14.04 -1.58
CA ALA A 82 -0.90 -14.73 -1.39
C ALA A 82 -1.95 -13.84 -0.73
N PHE A 83 -1.56 -13.12 0.34
CA PHE A 83 -2.47 -12.20 1.02
C PHE A 83 -2.87 -11.01 0.14
N THR A 84 -1.93 -10.48 -0.66
CA THR A 84 -2.22 -9.42 -1.63
C THR A 84 -3.21 -9.88 -2.70
N CYS A 85 -3.05 -11.08 -3.25
CA CYS A 85 -3.99 -11.67 -4.21
C CYS A 85 -5.37 -11.88 -3.58
N PHE A 86 -5.40 -12.51 -2.41
CA PHE A 86 -6.63 -12.73 -1.65
C PHE A 86 -7.38 -11.42 -1.38
N LEU A 87 -6.66 -10.39 -0.91
CA LEU A 87 -7.24 -9.08 -0.68
C LEU A 87 -7.73 -8.45 -1.98
N ALA A 88 -6.95 -8.49 -3.07
CA ALA A 88 -7.35 -7.90 -4.34
C ALA A 88 -8.68 -8.49 -4.86
N GLU A 89 -8.90 -9.79 -4.67
CA GLU A 89 -10.15 -10.45 -5.02
C GLU A 89 -11.31 -10.08 -4.09
N ASN A 90 -11.05 -9.88 -2.80
CA ASN A 90 -12.09 -9.73 -1.79
C ASN A 90 -12.31 -8.28 -1.29
N ILE A 91 -11.48 -7.32 -1.69
CA ILE A 91 -11.49 -5.94 -1.16
C ILE A 91 -12.82 -5.21 -1.36
N LYS A 92 -13.56 -5.54 -2.41
CA LYS A 92 -14.92 -5.00 -2.63
C LYS A 92 -15.89 -5.49 -1.55
N LYS A 93 -15.89 -6.80 -1.26
CA LYS A 93 -16.75 -7.41 -0.25
C LYS A 93 -16.39 -6.89 1.14
N ILE A 94 -15.10 -6.83 1.45
CA ILE A 94 -14.58 -6.31 2.71
C ILE A 94 -15.01 -4.85 2.91
N ASP A 95 -14.91 -3.99 1.88
CA ASP A 95 -15.36 -2.59 1.96
C ASP A 95 -16.87 -2.46 2.19
N ILE A 96 -17.69 -3.32 1.57
CA ILE A 96 -19.14 -3.33 1.79
C ILE A 96 -19.45 -3.67 3.25
N VAL A 97 -18.93 -4.78 3.76
CA VAL A 97 -19.16 -5.23 5.14
C VAL A 97 -18.66 -4.19 6.13
N SER A 98 -17.48 -3.59 5.89
CA SER A 98 -16.96 -2.51 6.73
C SER A 98 -17.89 -1.30 6.80
N LYS A 99 -18.51 -0.92 5.67
CA LYS A 99 -19.46 0.20 5.64
C LYS A 99 -20.77 -0.13 6.33
N MET A 100 -21.20 -1.39 6.30
CA MET A 100 -22.41 -1.83 7.01
C MET A 100 -22.21 -1.74 8.52
N LEU A 101 -21.13 -2.31 9.04
CA LEU A 101 -20.81 -2.28 10.47
C LEU A 101 -20.68 -0.85 11.01
N GLN A 102 -20.00 0.04 10.26
CA GLN A 102 -19.86 1.45 10.67
C GLN A 102 -21.20 2.21 10.73
N LYS A 103 -22.19 1.83 9.92
CA LYS A 103 -23.53 2.43 9.96
C LYS A 103 -24.31 1.95 11.17
N GLU A 104 -24.20 0.67 11.52
CA GLU A 104 -24.83 0.12 12.74
C GLU A 104 -24.27 0.77 14.00
N ASP A 105 -22.95 0.92 14.11
CA ASP A 105 -22.32 1.61 15.25
C ASP A 105 -22.80 3.06 15.39
N SER A 106 -22.95 3.77 14.27
CA SER A 106 -23.44 5.16 14.28
C SER A 106 -24.89 5.28 14.76
N LEU A 107 -25.70 4.24 14.57
CA LEU A 107 -27.10 4.18 15.01
C LEU A 107 -27.24 3.74 16.47
N MET A 108 -26.22 3.10 17.05
CA MET A 108 -26.22 2.62 18.44
C MET A 108 -25.69 3.64 19.46
N LEU A 109 -25.18 4.81 19.02
CA LEU A 109 -24.91 5.93 19.92
C LEU A 109 -26.24 6.64 20.23
N PRO A 110 -26.73 6.64 21.49
CA PRO A 110 -27.96 7.35 21.82
C PRO A 110 -27.76 8.84 21.52
N ALA A 111 -28.75 9.44 20.86
CA ALA A 111 -28.87 10.88 20.74
C ALA A 111 -29.03 11.47 22.16
N THR A 112 -27.93 11.75 22.84
CA THR A 112 -27.93 12.46 24.11
C THR A 112 -28.27 13.92 23.79
N SER A 113 -29.55 14.23 23.92
CA SER A 113 -30.07 15.60 24.14
C SER A 113 -29.79 16.06 25.55
#